data_AF-A0A6C0CZY1-F1
#
_entry.id   AF-A0A6C0CZY1-F1
#
_cell.length_a   1.000
_cell.length_b   1.000
_cell.length_c   1.000
_cell.angle_alpha   90.00
_cell.angle_beta   90.00
_cell.angle_gamma   90.00
#
_symmetry.space_group_name_H-M   'P 1'
#
loop_
_entity.id
_entity.type
_entity.pdbx_description
1 polymer ?
#
loop_
_entity_poly.entity_id
_entity_poly.type
_entity_poly.pdbx_seq_one_letter_code
_entity_poly.pdbx_strand_id
1 'polypeptide(L)'
;MKKCKPNTMKYTGYLHIISLLFAFFGIYMQIYSLYNDEKDSIWLSLSLCIMLLLRIPNQVCLSLIHPHGWLNVIGTLIGALGFAFVSYLTHLKNKDIH
;
A
#
# COMPACT_ATOMS: atom_id res chain seq x y z
N MET A 1 -0.09 -28.70 -8.85
CA MET A 1 -0.10 -27.53 -7.94
C MET A 1 1.28 -26.89 -7.95
N LYS A 2 1.44 -25.68 -8.52
CA LYS A 2 2.73 -24.98 -8.50
C LYS A 2 2.97 -24.43 -7.10
N LYS A 3 3.73 -25.16 -6.28
CA LYS A 3 4.22 -24.66 -4.99
C LYS A 3 5.06 -23.41 -5.24
N CYS A 4 4.78 -22.34 -4.50
CA CYS A 4 5.63 -21.16 -4.47
C CYS A 4 7.05 -21.60 -4.04
N LYS A 5 8.10 -21.14 -4.73
CA LYS A 5 9.48 -21.49 -4.36
C LYS A 5 9.76 -21.00 -2.92
N PRO A 6 10.47 -21.78 -2.09
CA PRO A 6 10.71 -21.43 -0.68
C PRO A 6 11.48 -20.11 -0.51
N ASN A 7 12.33 -19.76 -1.47
CA ASN A 7 13.04 -18.47 -1.48
C ASN A 7 12.09 -17.28 -1.69
N THR A 8 11.06 -17.44 -2.52
CA THR A 8 10.06 -16.39 -2.77
C THR A 8 9.26 -16.10 -1.50
N MET A 9 8.97 -17.14 -0.71
CA MET A 9 8.23 -17.01 0.56
C MET A 9 9.01 -16.24 1.63
N LYS A 10 10.34 -16.40 1.70
CA LYS A 10 11.18 -15.57 2.60
C LYS A 10 11.21 -14.11 2.14
N TYR A 11 11.38 -13.88 0.84
CA TYR A 11 11.46 -12.54 0.28
C TYR A 11 10.15 -11.76 0.44
N THR A 12 9.00 -12.42 0.25
CA THR A 12 7.68 -11.80 0.46
C THR A 12 7.41 -11.44 1.92
N GLY A 13 7.95 -12.22 2.87
CA GLY A 13 7.92 -11.88 4.29
C GLY A 13 8.71 -10.61 4.62
N TYR A 14 9.92 -10.46 4.07
CA TYR A 14 10.71 -9.22 4.22
C TYR A 14 10.01 -8.01 3.59
N LEU A 15 9.44 -8.17 2.39
CA LEU A 15 8.65 -7.11 1.74
C LEU A 15 7.45 -6.67 2.58
N HIS A 16 6.82 -7.59 3.30
CA HIS A 16 5.72 -7.25 4.20
C HIS A 16 6.18 -6.38 5.38
N ILE A 17 7.31 -6.72 6.00
CA ILE A 17 7.91 -5.92 7.08
C ILE A 17 8.26 -4.52 6.56
N ILE A 18 8.86 -4.42 5.38
CA ILE A 18 9.16 -3.14 4.74
C ILE A 18 7.87 -2.34 4.46
N SER A 19 6.80 -3.00 4.02
CA SER A 19 5.50 -2.34 3.80
C SER A 19 4.95 -1.70 5.08
N LEU A 20 5.20 -2.32 6.24
CA LEU A 20 4.76 -1.78 7.54
C LEU A 20 5.54 -0.51 7.91
N LEU A 21 6.84 -0.45 7.62
CA LEU A 21 7.64 0.76 7.81
C LEU A 21 7.11 1.95 6.99
N PHE A 22 6.70 1.70 5.74
CA PHE A 22 6.05 2.72 4.91
C PHE A 22 4.72 3.21 5.51
N ALA A 23 3.93 2.30 6.09
CA ALA A 23 2.69 2.68 6.76
C ALA A 23 2.96 3.59 7.98
N PHE A 24 3.94 3.23 8.82
CA PHE A 24 4.36 4.07 9.94
C PHE A 24 4.88 5.44 9.48
N PHE A 25 5.64 5.50 8.39
CA PHE A 25 6.09 6.75 7.80
C PHE A 25 4.92 7.62 7.33
N GLY A 26 3.94 7.04 6.64
CA GLY A 26 2.73 7.77 6.21
C GLY A 26 1.93 8.32 7.38
N ILE A 27 1.77 7.55 8.46
CA ILE A 27 1.09 7.99 9.69
C ILE A 27 1.88 9.11 10.37
N TYR A 28 3.20 8.98 10.45
CA TYR A 28 4.05 10.01 11.03
C TYR A 28 3.92 11.35 10.27
N MET A 29 4.02 11.30 8.94
CA MET A 29 3.83 12.49 8.09
C MET A 29 2.43 13.07 8.23
N GLN A 30 1.39 12.24 8.39
CA GLN A 30 0.03 12.71 8.64
C GLN A 30 -0.07 13.47 9.98
N ILE A 31 0.51 12.94 11.05
CA ILE A 31 0.50 13.58 12.38
C ILE A 31 1.25 14.91 12.32
N TYR A 32 2.38 14.96 11.62
CA TYR A 32 3.14 16.18 11.41
C TYR A 32 2.33 17.24 10.63
N SER A 33 1.64 16.84 9.56
CA SER A 33 0.75 17.72 8.78
C SER A 33 -0.39 18.28 9.63
N LEU A 34 -0.99 17.46 10.50
CA LEU A 34 -2.04 17.89 11.44
C LEU A 34 -1.52 18.88 12.49
N TYR A 35 -0.28 18.70 12.95
CA TYR A 35 0.33 19.59 13.93
C TYR A 35 0.70 20.96 13.34
N ASN A 36 0.98 21.03 12.03
CA ASN A 36 1.35 22.25 11.32
C ASN A 36 0.19 22.92 10.55
N ASP A 37 -1.06 22.50 10.80
CA ASP A 37 -2.26 23.01 10.10
C ASP A 37 -2.23 22.84 8.56
N GLU A 38 -1.41 21.94 8.03
CA GLU A 38 -1.38 21.61 6.60
C GLU A 38 -2.51 20.65 6.26
N LYS A 39 -3.49 21.14 5.47
CA LYS A 39 -4.79 20.46 5.24
C LYS A 39 -4.75 19.25 4.30
N ASP A 40 -3.66 19.01 3.58
CA ASP A 40 -3.64 18.01 2.50
C ASP A 40 -2.32 17.22 2.48
N SER A 41 -2.28 16.14 3.27
CA SER A 41 -1.15 15.20 3.30
C SER A 41 -1.28 14.16 2.18
N ILE A 42 -0.68 14.47 1.03
CA ILE A 42 -0.49 13.51 -0.08
C ILE A 42 0.28 12.27 0.40
N TRP A 43 1.17 12.45 1.38
CA TRP A 43 2.07 11.43 1.91
C TRP A 43 1.35 10.22 2.51
N LEU A 44 0.18 10.41 3.14
CA LEU A 44 -0.56 9.32 3.75
C LEU A 44 -1.16 8.38 2.68
N SER A 45 -1.87 8.94 1.70
CA SER A 45 -2.50 8.16 0.64
C SER A 45 -1.46 7.46 -0.24
N LEU A 46 -0.33 8.12 -0.51
CA LEU A 46 0.79 7.55 -1.24
C LEU A 46 1.41 6.37 -0.48
N SER A 47 1.65 6.55 0.82
CA SER A 47 2.24 5.50 1.68
C SER A 47 1.33 4.28 1.81
N LEU A 48 0.02 4.49 1.92
CA LEU A 48 -0.98 3.41 1.95
C LEU A 48 -1.05 2.67 0.61
N CYS A 49 -0.95 3.38 -0.51
CA CYS A 49 -0.86 2.77 -1.85
C CYS A 49 0.38 1.87 -1.97
N ILE A 50 1.56 2.39 -1.62
CA ILE A 50 2.83 1.65 -1.66
C ILE A 50 2.77 0.42 -0.73
N MET A 51 2.24 0.57 0.48
CA MET A 51 2.06 -0.54 1.41
C MET A 51 1.21 -1.67 0.79
N LEU A 52 0.10 -1.34 0.14
CA LEU A 52 -0.77 -2.34 -0.49
C LEU A 52 -0.09 -3.02 -1.67
N LEU A 53 0.61 -2.27 -2.53
CA LEU A 53 1.37 -2.83 -3.65
C LEU A 53 2.45 -3.82 -3.17
N LEU A 54 3.17 -3.48 -2.10
CA LEU A 54 4.19 -4.35 -1.49
C LEU A 54 3.61 -5.63 -0.89
N ARG A 55 2.29 -5.67 -0.59
CA ARG A 55 1.60 -6.86 -0.08
C ARG A 55 1.15 -7.83 -1.18
N ILE A 56 0.99 -7.36 -2.43
CA ILE A 56 0.52 -8.17 -3.56
C ILE A 56 1.41 -9.41 -3.80
N PRO A 57 2.75 -9.32 -3.83
CA PRO A 57 3.61 -10.49 -4.06
C PRO A 57 3.38 -11.62 -3.06
N ASN A 58 3.19 -11.26 -1.78
CA ASN A 58 2.92 -12.23 -0.73
C ASN A 58 1.54 -12.89 -0.91
N GLN A 59 0.51 -12.08 -1.19
CA GLN A 59 -0.84 -12.59 -1.39
C GLN A 59 -0.97 -13.46 -2.64
N VAL A 60 -0.31 -13.09 -3.75
CA VAL A 60 -0.27 -13.91 -4.97
C VAL A 60 0.37 -15.26 -4.69
N CYS A 61 1.47 -15.29 -3.94
CA CYS A 61 2.15 -16.53 -3.54
C CYS A 61 1.23 -17.45 -2.70
N LEU A 62 0.46 -16.88 -1.77
CA LEU A 62 -0.52 -17.61 -0.96
C LEU A 62 -1.71 -18.10 -1.80
N SER A 63 -2.15 -17.30 -2.78
CA SER A 63 -3.27 -17.60 -3.68
C SER A 63 -2.99 -18.76 -4.64
N LEU A 64 -1.71 -19.01 -4.93
CA LEU A 64 -1.28 -20.20 -5.69
C LEU A 64 -1.41 -21.50 -4.89
N ILE A 65 -1.51 -21.41 -3.56
CA ILE A 65 -1.69 -22.54 -2.64
C ILE A 65 -3.18 -22.72 -2.30
N HIS A 66 -3.90 -21.62 -2.05
CA HIS A 66 -5.32 -21.61 -1.73
C HIS A 66 -6.13 -20.81 -2.77
N PRO A 67 -7.02 -21.43 -3.56
CA PRO A 67 -7.72 -20.77 -4.66
C PRO A 67 -8.63 -19.60 -4.20
N HIS A 68 -9.14 -19.63 -2.96
CA HIS A 68 -9.90 -18.52 -2.38
C HIS A 68 -9.03 -17.28 -2.07
N GLY A 69 -7.69 -17.40 -2.06
CA GLY A 69 -6.78 -16.29 -1.79
C GLY A 69 -6.78 -15.20 -2.86
N TRP A 70 -7.27 -15.49 -4.07
CA TRP A 70 -7.34 -14.51 -5.16
C TRP A 70 -8.26 -13.32 -4.87
N LEU A 71 -9.29 -13.51 -4.03
CA LEU A 71 -10.16 -12.41 -3.59
C LEU A 71 -9.39 -11.36 -2.78
N ASN A 72 -8.42 -11.78 -1.96
CA ASN A 72 -7.55 -10.85 -1.22
C ASN A 72 -6.66 -10.03 -2.15
N VAL A 73 -6.14 -10.66 -3.22
CA VAL A 73 -5.32 -9.98 -4.23
C VAL A 73 -6.14 -8.90 -4.94
N ILE A 74 -7.36 -9.25 -5.38
CA ILE A 74 -8.26 -8.30 -6.05
C ILE A 74 -8.66 -7.16 -5.10
N GLY A 75 -9.01 -7.46 -3.84
CA GLY A 75 -9.31 -6.43 -2.85
C GLY A 75 -8.15 -5.48 -2.59
N THR A 76 -6.92 -6.01 -2.55
CA THR A 76 -5.70 -5.21 -2.37
C THR A 76 -5.41 -4.33 -3.59
N LEU A 77 -5.65 -4.82 -4.81
CA LEU A 77 -5.54 -4.04 -6.03
C LEU A 77 -6.56 -2.89 -6.10
N ILE A 78 -7.83 -3.17 -5.76
CA ILE A 78 -8.88 -2.16 -5.70
C ILE A 78 -8.53 -1.11 -4.63
N GLY A 79 -8.05 -1.54 -3.46
CA GLY A 79 -7.58 -0.63 -2.41
C GLY A 79 -6.41 0.24 -2.88
N ALA A 80 -5.40 -0.35 -3.53
CA ALA A 80 -4.25 0.39 -4.05
C ALA A 80 -4.68 1.42 -5.11
N LEU A 81 -5.59 1.06 -6.02
CA LEU A 81 -6.17 1.99 -6.99
C LEU A 81 -6.96 3.11 -6.30
N GLY A 82 -7.74 2.79 -5.27
CA GLY A 82 -8.47 3.80 -4.48
C GLY A 82 -7.54 4.80 -3.82
N PHE A 83 -6.46 4.33 -3.17
CA PHE A 83 -5.48 5.21 -2.56
C PHE A 83 -4.66 6.00 -3.58
N ALA A 84 -4.32 5.41 -4.73
CA ALA A 84 -3.68 6.12 -5.83
C ALA A 84 -4.59 7.24 -6.37
N PHE A 85 -5.88 6.97 -6.51
CA PHE A 85 -6.87 7.96 -6.94
C PHE A 85 -7.02 9.10 -5.94
N VAL A 86 -7.09 8.79 -4.63
CA VAL A 86 -7.11 9.81 -3.57
C VAL A 86 -5.84 10.64 -3.62
N SER A 87 -4.66 10.03 -3.74
CA SER A 87 -3.39 10.74 -3.91
C SER A 87 -3.41 11.70 -5.11
N TYR A 88 -3.97 11.26 -6.24
CA TYR A 88 -4.10 12.10 -7.43
C TYR A 88 -5.04 13.30 -7.21
N LEU A 89 -6.20 13.09 -6.58
CA LEU A 89 -7.13 14.16 -6.25
C LEU A 89 -6.53 15.16 -5.25
N THR A 90 -5.82 14.68 -4.23
CA THR A 90 -5.10 15.55 -3.28
C THR A 90 -4.01 16.35 -3.99
N HIS A 91 -3.29 15.75 -4.95
CA HIS A 91 -2.29 16.47 -5.74
C HIS A 91 -2.91 17.56 -6.61
N LEU A 92 -4.04 17.28 -7.28
CA LEU A 92 -4.77 18.29 -8.05
C LEU A 92 -5.24 19.46 -7.18
N LYS A 93 -5.87 19.15 -6.03
CA LYS A 93 -6.34 20.17 -5.09
C LYS A 93 -5.22 21.06 -4.56
N ASN A 94 -4.06 20.48 -4.24
CA ASN A 94 -2.88 21.27 -3.84
C ASN A 94 -2.30 22.11 -4.97
N LYS A 95 -2.51 21.72 -6.23
CA LYS A 95 -2.05 22.46 -7.41
C LYS A 95 -2.97 23.61 -7.79
N ASP A 96 -4.27 23.49 -7.53
CA ASP A 96 -5.27 24.56 -7.77
C ASP A 96 -5.27 25.67 -6.71
N ILE A 97 -4.59 25.46 -5.57
CA ILE A 97 -4.47 26.46 -4.47
C ILE A 97 -3.24 27.38 -4.64
N HIS A 98 -2.35 27.08 -5.60
CA HIS A 98 -1.17 27.89 -5.94
C HIS A 98 -1.34 28.66 -7.24
#